data_AF-A0A5Z6EHY6-F1
#
_entry.id   AF-A0A5Z6EHY6-F1
#
_cell.length_a   1.000
_cell.length_b   1.000
_cell.length_c   1.000
_cell.angle_alpha   90.00
_cell.angle_beta   90.00
_cell.angle_gamma   90.00
#
_symmetry.space_group_name_H-M   'P 1'
#
loop_
_entity.id
_entity.type
_entity.pdbx_description
1 polymer ?
#
loop_
_entity_poly.entity_id
_entity_poly.type
_entity_poly.pdbx_seq_one_letter_code
_entity_poly.pdbx_strand_id
1 'polypeptide(L)'
;EQLVISFNHMIGKIEDVFTRQANFSADIAHEIRTPITNLVTQTEIALSQDRTQRELEDVLYSSLEEYNRMTKMVSDMLFLAQADNNQLIPDRVMFDLRAEVMKVFEFFEAWAEERNITLKFNGMPCLVEGDPQMFRRAINNLLSNALRYTPEGQAITVSIREQESFFDLV
;
A
#
# COMPACT_ATOMS: atom_id res chain seq x y z
N GLU A 1 -12.31 -21.82 -40.88
CA GLU A 1 -11.11 -21.03 -40.52
C GLU A 1 -11.33 -20.09 -39.34
N GLN A 2 -12.39 -19.27 -39.33
CA GLN A 2 -12.66 -18.30 -38.26
C GLN A 2 -12.78 -18.91 -36.84
N LEU A 3 -13.37 -20.11 -36.71
CA LEU A 3 -13.49 -20.82 -35.42
C LEU A 3 -12.14 -21.27 -34.85
N VAL A 4 -11.22 -21.73 -35.72
CA VAL A 4 -9.88 -22.18 -35.31
C VAL A 4 -9.05 -21.00 -34.81
N ILE A 5 -9.18 -19.84 -35.47
CA ILE A 5 -8.52 -18.60 -35.05
C ILE A 5 -9.07 -18.13 -33.69
N SER A 6 -10.39 -18.13 -33.51
CA SER A 6 -11.00 -17.78 -32.21
C SER A 6 -10.62 -18.73 -31.09
N PHE A 7 -10.53 -20.04 -31.37
CA PHE A 7 -10.10 -21.05 -30.40
C PHE A 7 -8.63 -20.88 -30.01
N ASN A 8 -7.74 -20.67 -30.98
CA ASN A 8 -6.32 -20.40 -30.73
C ASN A 8 -6.14 -19.10 -29.93
N HIS A 9 -6.93 -18.07 -30.21
CA HIS A 9 -6.91 -16.82 -29.43
C HIS A 9 -7.37 -17.05 -27.99
N MET A 10 -8.37 -17.90 -27.77
CA MET A 10 -8.84 -18.26 -26.42
C MET A 10 -7.77 -19.04 -25.65
N ILE A 11 -7.10 -20.01 -26.29
CA ILE A 11 -5.97 -20.74 -25.68
C ILE A 11 -4.84 -19.77 -25.32
N GLY A 12 -4.44 -18.89 -26.23
CA GLY A 12 -3.41 -17.89 -25.95
C GLY A 12 -3.77 -16.97 -24.77
N LYS A 13 -5.04 -16.53 -24.67
CA LYS A 13 -5.51 -15.77 -23.50
C LYS A 13 -5.42 -16.58 -22.20
N ILE A 14 -5.75 -17.86 -22.23
CA ILE A 14 -5.70 -18.72 -21.03
C ILE A 14 -4.24 -18.92 -20.60
N GLU A 15 -3.33 -19.19 -21.53
CA GLU A 15 -1.90 -19.31 -21.26
C GLU A 15 -1.31 -18.01 -20.69
N ASP A 16 -1.69 -16.87 -21.24
CA ASP A 16 -1.30 -15.55 -20.73
C ASP A 16 -1.76 -15.33 -19.28
N VAL A 17 -3.02 -15.69 -18.97
CA VAL A 17 -3.58 -15.57 -17.61
C VAL A 17 -2.83 -16.46 -16.64
N PHE A 18 -2.58 -17.73 -16.99
CA PHE A 18 -1.82 -18.65 -16.13
C PHE A 18 -0.38 -18.19 -15.91
N THR A 19 0.27 -17.67 -16.96
CA THR A 19 1.64 -17.17 -16.87
C THR A 19 1.72 -15.96 -15.93
N ARG A 20 0.77 -15.02 -16.05
CA ARG A 20 0.69 -13.85 -15.15
C ARG A 20 0.44 -14.27 -13.71
N GLN A 21 -0.46 -15.23 -13.48
CA GLN A 21 -0.74 -15.75 -12.14
C GLN A 21 0.50 -16.41 -11.51
N ALA A 22 1.25 -17.19 -12.30
CA ALA A 22 2.47 -17.84 -11.84
C ALA A 22 3.58 -16.84 -11.50
N ASN A 23 3.81 -15.84 -12.36
CA ASN A 23 4.78 -14.78 -12.13
C ASN A 23 4.40 -13.96 -10.88
N PHE A 24 3.14 -13.56 -10.74
CA PHE A 24 2.66 -12.84 -9.56
C PHE A 24 2.88 -13.63 -8.26
N SER A 25 2.57 -14.94 -8.27
CA SER A 25 2.81 -15.81 -7.12
C SER A 25 4.31 -15.95 -6.79
N ALA A 26 5.17 -15.98 -7.80
CA ALA A 26 6.62 -16.02 -7.62
C ALA A 26 7.15 -14.72 -7.01
N ASP A 27 6.70 -13.57 -7.52
CA ASP A 27 7.08 -12.25 -7.01
C ASP A 27 6.69 -12.10 -5.54
N ILE A 28 5.47 -12.51 -5.18
CA ILE A 28 5.00 -12.57 -3.79
C ILE A 28 5.92 -13.43 -2.92
N ALA A 29 6.26 -14.64 -3.38
CA ALA A 29 7.10 -15.55 -2.62
C ALA A 29 8.50 -14.96 -2.41
N HIS A 30 9.03 -14.22 -3.39
CA HIS A 30 10.31 -13.52 -3.26
C HIS A 30 10.22 -12.34 -2.28
N GLU A 31 9.19 -11.51 -2.37
CA GLU A 31 9.00 -10.37 -1.47
C GLU A 31 8.76 -10.81 -0.01
N ILE A 32 8.06 -11.92 0.24
CA ILE A 32 7.87 -12.49 1.58
C ILE A 32 9.14 -13.19 2.11
N ARG A 33 9.94 -13.81 1.25
CA ARG A 33 11.15 -14.52 1.69
C ARG A 33 12.14 -13.59 2.39
N THR A 34 12.33 -12.39 1.85
CA THR A 34 13.29 -11.40 2.37
C THR A 34 13.03 -11.00 3.83
N PRO A 35 11.85 -10.50 4.23
CA PRO A 35 11.56 -10.15 5.62
C PRO A 35 11.62 -11.37 6.54
N ILE A 36 11.19 -12.56 6.09
CA ILE A 36 11.31 -13.80 6.88
C ILE A 36 12.78 -14.15 7.14
N THR A 37 13.64 -14.11 6.12
CA THR A 37 15.06 -14.37 6.30
C THR A 37 15.69 -13.36 7.26
N ASN A 38 15.35 -12.07 7.13
CA ASN A 38 15.83 -11.05 8.06
C ASN A 38 15.39 -11.33 9.50
N LEU A 39 14.12 -11.63 9.73
CA LEU A 39 13.57 -11.97 11.05
C LEU A 39 14.27 -13.19 11.66
N VAL A 40 14.49 -14.25 10.88
CA VAL A 40 15.20 -15.45 11.32
C VAL A 40 16.64 -15.10 11.72
N THR A 41 17.39 -14.42 10.84
CA THR A 41 18.78 -14.05 11.12
C THR A 41 18.92 -13.12 12.33
N GLN A 42 18.05 -12.11 12.46
CA GLN A 42 18.05 -11.22 13.63
C GLN A 42 17.77 -11.99 14.93
N THR A 43 16.82 -12.94 14.88
CA THR A 43 16.48 -13.79 16.02
C THR A 43 17.64 -14.71 16.39
N GLU A 44 18.27 -15.39 15.42
CA GLU A 44 19.45 -16.23 15.64
C GLU A 44 20.60 -15.44 16.28
N ILE A 45 20.87 -14.24 15.75
CA ILE A 45 21.90 -13.34 16.28
C ILE A 45 21.57 -12.91 17.71
N ALA A 46 20.30 -12.57 18.00
CA ALA A 46 19.85 -12.17 19.34
C ALA A 46 19.96 -13.32 20.35
N LEU A 47 19.76 -14.57 19.93
CA LEU A 47 19.88 -15.76 20.79
C LEU A 47 21.32 -16.24 20.98
N SER A 48 22.25 -15.86 20.09
CA SER A 48 23.63 -16.38 20.09
C SER A 48 24.58 -15.71 21.09
N GLN A 49 24.23 -14.53 21.62
CA GLN A 49 25.11 -13.70 22.45
C GLN A 49 24.31 -12.99 23.54
N ASP A 50 24.93 -12.75 24.69
CA ASP A 50 24.36 -11.86 25.71
C ASP A 50 24.24 -10.44 25.14
N ARG A 51 23.06 -9.83 25.32
CA ARG A 51 22.75 -8.49 24.84
C ARG A 51 22.23 -7.62 25.97
N THR A 52 22.49 -6.33 25.85
CA THR A 52 21.85 -5.34 26.70
C THR A 52 20.36 -5.25 26.40
N GLN A 53 19.58 -4.76 27.37
CA GLN A 53 18.15 -4.51 27.16
C GLN A 53 17.89 -3.63 25.93
N ARG A 54 18.70 -2.59 25.73
CA ARG A 54 18.54 -1.65 24.62
C ARG A 54 18.74 -2.32 23.26
N GLU A 55 19.74 -3.19 23.13
CA GLU A 55 19.97 -3.93 21.89
C GLU A 55 18.85 -4.92 21.57
N LEU A 56 18.22 -5.51 22.60
CA LEU A 56 17.04 -6.36 22.42
C LEU A 56 15.83 -5.54 21.98
N GLU A 57 15.62 -4.36 22.56
CA GLU A 57 14.58 -3.43 22.13
C GLU A 57 14.76 -3.03 20.65
N ASP A 58 15.98 -2.70 20.22
CA ASP A 58 16.28 -2.37 18.82
C ASP A 58 15.95 -3.54 17.87
N VAL A 59 16.29 -4.78 18.24
CA VAL A 59 15.93 -5.98 17.46
C VAL A 59 14.40 -6.16 17.37
N LEU A 60 13.68 -5.92 18.46
CA LEU A 60 12.22 -6.02 18.48
C LEU A 60 11.56 -4.92 17.62
N TYR A 61 12.09 -3.70 17.64
CA TYR A 61 11.63 -2.63 16.76
C TYR A 61 11.87 -2.96 15.29
N SER A 62 13.05 -3.47 14.95
CA SER A 62 13.33 -3.92 13.58
C SER A 62 12.40 -5.07 13.16
N SER A 63 12.14 -6.02 14.05
CA SER A 63 11.21 -7.12 13.79
C SER A 63 9.78 -6.61 13.57
N LEU A 64 9.33 -5.64 14.37
CA LEU A 64 8.02 -5.00 14.23
C LEU A 64 7.86 -4.32 12.87
N GLU A 65 8.91 -3.68 12.37
CA GLU A 65 8.89 -3.09 11.03
C GLU A 65 8.67 -4.16 9.94
N GLU A 66 9.39 -5.28 10.02
CA GLU A 66 9.23 -6.37 9.05
C GLU A 66 7.85 -7.05 9.15
N TYR A 67 7.28 -7.20 10.36
CA TYR A 67 5.90 -7.67 10.53
C TYR A 67 4.90 -6.72 9.87
N ASN A 68 5.03 -5.42 10.09
CA ASN A 68 4.15 -4.43 9.48
C ASN A 68 4.24 -4.45 7.95
N ARG A 69 5.45 -4.63 7.39
CA ARG A 69 5.65 -4.80 5.94
C ARG A 69 4.95 -6.05 5.42
N MET A 70 5.10 -7.19 6.09
CA MET A 70 4.43 -8.44 5.71
C MET A 70 2.90 -8.32 5.81
N THR A 71 2.36 -7.70 6.86
CA THR A 71 0.92 -7.45 7.01
C THR A 71 0.37 -6.59 5.89
N LYS A 72 1.11 -5.55 5.48
CA LYS A 72 0.74 -4.71 4.34
C LYS A 72 0.71 -5.53 3.05
N MET A 73 1.76 -6.31 2.77
CA MET A 73 1.83 -7.18 1.59
C MET A 73 0.65 -8.15 1.51
N VAL A 74 0.30 -8.83 2.61
CA VAL A 74 -0.85 -9.74 2.66
C VAL A 74 -2.17 -9.00 2.41
N SER A 75 -2.33 -7.80 2.98
CA SER A 75 -3.52 -6.97 2.79
C SER A 75 -3.66 -6.48 1.35
N ASP A 76 -2.55 -6.20 0.68
CA ASP A 76 -2.50 -5.82 -0.74
C ASP A 76 -2.84 -7.02 -1.64
N MET A 77 -2.33 -8.21 -1.34
CA MET A 77 -2.70 -9.43 -2.05
C MET A 77 -4.18 -9.78 -1.93
N LEU A 78 -4.75 -9.70 -0.72
CA LEU A 78 -6.18 -9.97 -0.51
C LEU A 78 -7.05 -9.01 -1.33
N PHE A 79 -6.65 -7.74 -1.37
CA PHE A 79 -7.38 -6.73 -2.13
C PHE A 79 -7.30 -6.94 -3.64
N LEU A 80 -6.12 -7.26 -4.17
CA LEU A 80 -5.97 -7.59 -5.58
C LEU A 80 -6.80 -8.83 -5.95
N ALA A 81 -6.77 -9.87 -5.11
CA ALA A 81 -7.58 -11.07 -5.33
C ALA A 81 -9.09 -10.76 -5.31
N GLN A 82 -9.55 -9.86 -4.44
CA GLN A 82 -10.95 -9.42 -4.41
C GLN A 82 -11.30 -8.55 -5.64
N ALA A 83 -10.37 -7.73 -6.11
CA ALA A 83 -10.54 -6.90 -7.31
C ALA A 83 -10.72 -7.76 -8.56
N ASP A 84 -9.85 -8.75 -8.76
CA ASP A 84 -9.84 -9.62 -9.94
C ASP A 84 -11.09 -10.50 -10.04
N ASN A 85 -11.72 -10.83 -8.91
CA ASN A 85 -12.95 -11.63 -8.88
C ASN A 85 -14.23 -10.78 -8.94
N ASN A 86 -14.16 -9.48 -9.24
CA ASN A 86 -15.30 -8.55 -9.17
C ASN A 86 -16.01 -8.56 -7.78
N GLN A 87 -15.30 -8.96 -6.72
CA GLN A 87 -15.83 -9.05 -5.36
C GLN A 87 -15.64 -7.75 -4.57
N LEU A 88 -14.82 -6.82 -5.07
CA LEU A 88 -14.81 -5.44 -4.60
C LEU A 88 -16.04 -4.71 -5.13
N ILE A 89 -17.12 -4.75 -4.35
CA ILE A 89 -18.30 -3.90 -4.56
C ILE A 89 -18.09 -2.65 -3.70
N PRO A 90 -17.84 -1.47 -4.29
CA PRO A 90 -17.63 -0.25 -3.51
C PRO A 90 -18.90 0.09 -2.72
N ASP A 91 -18.75 0.37 -1.44
CA ASP A 91 -19.85 0.91 -0.64
C ASP A 91 -19.98 2.40 -0.91
N ARG A 92 -20.85 2.74 -1.88
CA ARG A 92 -21.01 4.12 -2.34
C ARG A 92 -21.83 4.92 -1.34
N VAL A 93 -21.15 5.80 -0.62
CA VAL A 93 -21.75 6.74 0.31
C VAL A 93 -21.24 8.15 0.02
N MET A 94 -22.00 9.16 0.45
CA MET A 94 -21.53 10.54 0.41
C MET A 94 -20.49 10.75 1.52
N PHE A 95 -19.30 11.24 1.16
CA PHE A 95 -18.25 11.55 2.13
C PHE A 95 -17.43 12.77 1.72
N ASP A 96 -16.79 13.43 2.69
CA ASP A 96 -15.93 14.60 2.45
C ASP A 96 -14.49 14.15 2.21
N LEU A 97 -13.97 14.41 1.00
CA LEU A 97 -12.60 14.09 0.61
C LEU A 97 -11.57 14.74 1.55
N ARG A 98 -11.80 15.99 1.96
CA ARG A 98 -10.89 16.69 2.87
C ARG A 98 -10.84 15.98 4.21
N ALA A 99 -11.99 15.61 4.76
CA ALA A 99 -12.06 14.93 6.05
C ALA A 99 -11.31 13.58 6.00
N GLU A 100 -11.40 12.84 4.91
CA GLU A 100 -10.67 11.58 4.74
C GLU A 100 -9.15 11.79 4.58
N VAL A 101 -8.70 12.81 3.84
CA VAL A 101 -7.27 13.15 3.75
C VAL A 101 -6.71 13.55 5.12
N MET A 102 -7.45 14.34 5.91
CA MET A 102 -7.01 14.74 7.25
C MET A 102 -6.84 13.54 8.19
N LYS A 103 -7.75 12.54 8.15
CA LYS A 103 -7.59 11.29 8.92
C LYS A 103 -6.32 10.54 8.56
N VAL A 104 -5.92 10.58 7.28
CA VAL A 104 -4.66 9.97 6.83
C VAL A 104 -3.47 10.79 7.32
N PHE A 105 -3.55 12.12 7.32
CA PHE A 105 -2.49 12.97 7.86
C PHE A 105 -2.25 12.72 9.35
N GLU A 106 -3.31 12.61 10.15
CA GLU A 106 -3.22 12.26 11.58
C GLU A 106 -2.49 10.92 11.79
N PHE A 107 -2.75 9.92 10.95
CA PHE A 107 -2.07 8.63 11.03
C PHE A 107 -0.56 8.72 10.75
N PHE A 108 -0.14 9.62 9.85
CA PHE A 108 1.25 9.77 9.43
C PHE A 108 2.01 10.89 10.15
N GLU A 109 1.36 11.63 11.05
CA GLU A 109 1.91 12.82 11.71
C GLU A 109 3.23 12.51 12.42
N ALA A 110 3.26 11.48 13.28
CA ALA A 110 4.48 11.09 14.00
C ALA A 110 5.64 10.72 13.07
N TRP A 111 5.37 10.02 11.97
CA TRP A 111 6.40 9.63 11.01
C TRP A 111 6.91 10.82 10.18
N ALA A 112 6.01 11.74 9.83
CA ALA A 112 6.36 12.98 9.15
C ALA A 112 7.22 13.88 10.07
N GLU A 113 6.86 14.00 11.35
CA GLU A 113 7.63 14.74 12.36
C GLU A 113 9.03 14.16 12.56
N GLU A 114 9.16 12.84 12.70
CA GLU A 114 10.46 12.16 12.87
C GLU A 114 11.42 12.47 11.71
N ARG A 115 10.89 12.62 10.49
CA ARG A 115 11.65 12.98 9.28
C ARG A 115 11.69 14.48 8.99
N ASN A 116 11.14 15.32 9.86
CA ASN A 116 11.02 16.76 9.66
C ASN A 116 10.34 17.12 8.31
N ILE A 117 9.32 16.36 7.91
CA ILE A 117 8.54 16.57 6.68
C ILE A 117 7.22 17.25 7.05
N THR A 118 6.85 18.31 6.34
CA THR A 118 5.57 19.00 6.55
C THR A 118 4.47 18.41 5.65
N LEU A 119 3.35 18.00 6.24
CA LEU A 119 2.15 17.62 5.48
C LEU A 119 1.26 18.84 5.24
N LYS A 120 0.87 19.08 3.99
CA LYS A 120 0.02 20.21 3.58
C LYS A 120 -1.19 19.71 2.80
N PHE A 121 -2.35 20.29 3.09
CA PHE A 121 -3.57 20.06 2.33
C PHE A 121 -3.96 21.34 1.61
N ASN A 122 -4.28 21.24 0.32
CA ASN A 122 -4.76 22.35 -0.49
C ASN A 122 -6.05 21.97 -1.21
N GLY A 123 -7.19 22.41 -0.70
CA GLY A 123 -8.48 22.14 -1.32
C GLY A 123 -9.62 22.66 -0.46
N MET A 124 -10.79 22.81 -1.06
CA MET A 124 -12.01 23.09 -0.30
C MET A 124 -12.67 21.78 0.15
N PRO A 125 -13.47 21.78 1.23
CA PRO A 125 -14.33 20.64 1.57
C PRO A 125 -15.15 20.23 0.35
N CYS A 126 -15.14 18.94 0.04
CA CYS A 126 -15.72 18.42 -1.18
C CYS A 126 -16.44 17.11 -0.88
N LEU A 127 -17.77 17.14 -1.00
CA LEU A 127 -18.61 15.96 -0.82
C LEU A 127 -18.69 15.20 -2.14
N VAL A 128 -18.30 13.93 -2.11
CA VAL A 128 -18.37 13.03 -3.27
C VAL A 128 -19.09 11.74 -2.91
N GLU A 129 -19.70 11.10 -3.90
CA GLU A 129 -20.23 9.76 -3.78
C GLU A 129 -19.13 8.74 -4.12
N GLY A 130 -18.82 7.84 -3.19
CA GLY A 130 -17.82 6.79 -3.41
C GLY A 130 -17.59 5.97 -2.15
N ASP A 131 -16.54 5.15 -2.18
CA ASP A 131 -16.15 4.32 -1.04
C ASP A 131 -15.03 5.00 -0.23
N PRO A 132 -15.29 5.47 1.01
CA PRO A 132 -14.30 6.16 1.82
C PRO A 132 -13.11 5.27 2.19
N GLN A 133 -13.30 3.96 2.34
CA GLN A 133 -12.23 3.02 2.68
C GLN A 133 -11.29 2.83 1.49
N MET A 134 -11.84 2.68 0.29
CA MET A 134 -11.03 2.61 -0.94
C MET A 134 -10.27 3.92 -1.18
N PHE A 135 -10.92 5.07 -0.97
CA PHE A 135 -10.27 6.38 -1.08
C PHE A 135 -9.12 6.51 -0.06
N ARG A 136 -9.38 6.23 1.23
CA ARG A 136 -8.38 6.28 2.29
C ARG A 136 -7.20 5.36 1.99
N ARG A 137 -7.45 4.16 1.46
CA ARG A 137 -6.40 3.23 1.04
C ARG A 137 -5.52 3.81 -0.06
N ALA A 138 -6.12 4.44 -1.08
CA ALA A 138 -5.36 5.10 -2.15
C ALA A 138 -4.46 6.21 -1.58
N ILE A 139 -4.99 7.08 -0.72
CA ILE A 139 -4.22 8.15 -0.08
C ILE A 139 -3.12 7.59 0.83
N ASN A 140 -3.40 6.55 1.62
CA ASN A 140 -2.40 5.88 2.45
C ASN A 140 -1.22 5.36 1.61
N ASN A 141 -1.49 4.77 0.45
CA ASN A 141 -0.45 4.26 -0.44
C ASN A 141 0.38 5.38 -1.07
N LEU A 142 -0.28 6.45 -1.55
CA LEU A 142 0.43 7.61 -2.10
C LEU A 142 1.27 8.32 -1.04
N LEU A 143 0.71 8.57 0.15
CA LEU A 143 1.40 9.30 1.21
C LEU A 143 2.54 8.47 1.82
N SER A 144 2.35 7.17 2.02
CA SER A 144 3.42 6.27 2.45
C SER A 144 4.61 6.28 1.47
N ASN A 145 4.33 6.29 0.16
CA ASN A 145 5.37 6.42 -0.85
C ASN A 145 6.02 7.80 -0.81
N ALA A 146 5.24 8.87 -0.71
CA ALA A 146 5.76 10.22 -0.63
C ALA A 146 6.68 10.42 0.58
N LEU A 147 6.30 9.94 1.78
CA LEU A 147 7.12 10.02 2.98
C LEU A 147 8.41 9.20 2.89
N ARG A 148 8.37 8.06 2.20
CA ARG A 148 9.55 7.22 2.00
C ARG A 148 10.61 7.92 1.15
N TYR A 149 10.20 8.62 0.10
CA TYR A 149 11.11 9.17 -0.92
C TYR A 149 11.36 10.69 -0.81
N THR A 150 10.59 11.41 0.01
CA THR A 150 10.79 12.85 0.22
C THR A 150 11.98 13.07 1.17
N PRO A 151 12.96 13.91 0.81
CA PRO A 151 14.06 14.28 1.70
C PRO A 151 13.57 15.02 2.96
N GLU A 152 14.35 14.93 4.04
CA GLU A 152 14.07 15.64 5.29
C GLU A 152 14.00 17.16 5.09
N GLY A 153 13.12 17.83 5.84
CA GLY A 153 12.92 19.29 5.77
C GLY A 153 12.04 19.77 4.62
N GLN A 154 11.52 18.87 3.77
CA GLN A 154 10.62 19.20 2.66
C GLN A 154 9.14 19.08 3.05
N ALA A 155 8.25 19.38 2.11
CA ALA A 155 6.81 19.27 2.32
C ALA A 155 6.15 18.35 1.29
N ILE A 156 5.16 17.57 1.75
CA ILE A 156 4.26 16.81 0.90
C ILE A 156 2.92 17.54 0.88
N THR A 157 2.41 17.84 -0.31
CA THR A 157 1.14 18.56 -0.48
C THR A 157 0.14 17.65 -1.16
N VAL A 158 -1.03 17.45 -0.56
CA VAL A 158 -2.19 16.82 -1.20
C VAL A 158 -3.14 17.93 -1.64
N SER A 159 -3.38 18.02 -2.95
CA SER A 159 -4.25 19.02 -3.55
C SER A 159 -5.51 18.38 -4.13
N ILE A 160 -6.67 18.98 -3.84
CA ILE A 160 -7.96 18.58 -4.44
C ILE A 160 -8.45 19.72 -5.32
N ARG A 161 -8.68 19.41 -6.60
CA ARG A 161 -9.21 20.36 -7.58
C ARG A 161 -10.50 19.80 -8.19
N GLU A 162 -11.55 20.60 -8.16
CA GLU A 162 -12.77 20.31 -8.90
C GLU A 162 -12.57 20.59 -10.39
N GLN A 163 -12.90 19.61 -11.22
CA GLN A 163 -13.04 19.73 -12.67
C GLN A 163 -14.53 19.59 -13.03
N GLU A 164 -14.90 19.88 -14.27
CA GLU A 164 -16.31 19.91 -14.71
C GLU A 164 -17.10 18.62 -14.40
N SER A 165 -16.45 17.46 -14.37
CA SER A 165 -17.11 16.15 -14.16
C SER A 165 -16.43 15.21 -13.19
N PHE A 166 -15.29 15.60 -12.60
CA PHE A 166 -14.53 14.78 -11.66
C PHE A 166 -13.68 15.66 -10.74
N PHE A 167 -13.05 15.04 -9.74
CA PHE A 167 -12.10 15.71 -8.86
C PHE A 167 -10.69 15.17 -9.13
N ASP A 168 -9.75 16.08 -9.34
CA ASP A 168 -8.33 15.78 -9.44
C ASP A 168 -7.72 15.76 -8.04
N LEU A 169 -7.01 14.68 -7.72
CA LEU A 169 -6.15 14.59 -6.55
C LEU A 169 -4.69 14.59 -7.02
N VAL A 170 -3.92 15.59 -6.57
CA VAL A 170 -2.51 15.81 -6.96
C VAL A 170 -1.62 15.86 -5.75
#